data_AF-A0A1Y1RF97-F1
#
_entry.id   AF-A0A1Y1RF97-F1
#
_cell.length_a   1.000
_cell.length_b   1.000
_cell.length_c   1.000
_cell.angle_alpha   90.00
_cell.angle_beta   90.00
_cell.angle_gamma   90.00
#
_symmetry.space_group_name_H-M   'P 1'
#
loop_
_entity.id
_entity.type
_entity.pdbx_description
1 polymer ?
#
loop_
_entity_poly.entity_id
_entity_poly.type
_entity_poly.pdbx_seq_one_letter_code
_entity_poly.pdbx_strand_id
1 'polypeptide(L)'
;MNYVRTIQDLPISRKKTYLHLTERQFYNPDNGSYFNESYSFVKPYQRQQLRFFHAICGTAMSPAEIVIDRFHFFGQMNKALDHVRKQLRGQSPRNDALKGIKWILLKNPEKLTPENKQKLKDVFREFPELKTAYDIKNELRDIFESEISRQNAQTQIELWVEKAKKLDNRYTNTFLNTLKNWKQY
;
A
#
# COMPACT_ATOMS: atom_id res chain seq x y z
N MET A 1 -29.79 -11.19 18.60
CA MET A 1 -30.74 -10.15 18.13
C MET A 1 -30.58 -10.02 16.63
N ASN A 2 -31.67 -9.99 15.86
CA ASN A 2 -31.59 -9.85 14.40
C ASN A 2 -31.69 -8.37 14.03
N TYR A 3 -30.75 -7.89 13.21
CA TYR A 3 -30.77 -6.51 12.72
C TYR A 3 -31.05 -6.51 11.23
N VAL A 4 -31.94 -5.62 10.78
CA VAL A 4 -32.20 -5.44 9.35
C VAL A 4 -31.33 -4.30 8.84
N ARG A 5 -30.43 -4.64 7.93
CA ARG A 5 -29.61 -3.67 7.22
C ARG A 5 -30.19 -3.44 5.83
N THR A 6 -30.52 -2.19 5.55
CA THR A 6 -30.99 -1.76 4.23
C THR A 6 -29.80 -1.34 3.37
N ILE A 7 -29.67 -1.96 2.19
CA ILE A 7 -28.56 -1.73 1.26
C ILE A 7 -29.16 -1.36 -0.09
N GLN A 8 -28.70 -0.26 -0.67
CA GLN A 8 -29.13 0.14 -2.01
C GLN A 8 -28.52 -0.79 -3.07
N ASP A 9 -29.34 -1.25 -4.00
CA ASP A 9 -28.96 -2.10 -5.12
C ASP A 9 -29.29 -1.45 -6.47
N LEU A 10 -28.95 -2.14 -7.56
CA LEU A 10 -29.25 -1.78 -8.94
C LEU A 10 -30.73 -1.45 -9.13
N PRO A 11 -31.06 -0.34 -9.80
CA PRO A 11 -32.45 0.00 -10.07
C PRO A 11 -33.10 -1.08 -10.94
N ILE A 12 -34.19 -1.67 -10.48
CA ILE A 12 -35.05 -2.53 -11.28
C ILE A 12 -36.11 -1.64 -11.93
N SER A 13 -36.24 -1.74 -13.26
CA SER A 13 -37.21 -0.95 -14.02
C SER A 13 -37.11 0.56 -13.75
N ARG A 14 -35.88 1.08 -13.63
CA ARG A 14 -35.54 2.49 -13.35
C ARG A 14 -36.03 3.01 -11.98
N LYS A 15 -36.47 2.15 -11.07
CA LYS A 15 -36.87 2.53 -9.70
C LYS A 15 -35.77 2.16 -8.70
N LYS A 16 -35.55 3.03 -7.70
CA LYS A 16 -34.61 2.74 -6.59
C LYS A 16 -35.00 1.41 -5.94
N THR A 17 -34.03 0.52 -5.82
CA THR A 17 -34.22 -0.82 -5.26
C THR A 17 -33.34 -0.97 -4.04
N TYR A 18 -33.88 -1.61 -3.00
CA TYR A 18 -33.22 -1.80 -1.73
C TYR A 18 -33.30 -3.27 -1.33
N LEU A 19 -32.18 -3.82 -0.85
CA LEU A 19 -32.10 -5.13 -0.23
C LEU A 19 -32.14 -4.98 1.28
N HIS A 20 -33.04 -5.71 1.91
CA HIS A 20 -33.15 -5.80 3.36
C HIS A 20 -32.47 -7.08 3.80
N LEU A 21 -31.24 -6.96 4.29
CA LEU A 21 -30.49 -8.10 4.80
C LEU A 21 -30.76 -8.26 6.28
N THR A 22 -31.23 -9.44 6.69
CA THR A 22 -31.29 -9.80 8.10
C THR A 22 -29.92 -10.32 8.51
N GLU A 23 -29.22 -9.58 9.36
CA GLU A 23 -27.91 -9.98 9.89
C GLU A 23 -28.09 -10.56 11.28
N ARG A 24 -27.54 -11.75 11.51
CA ARG A 24 -27.40 -12.32 12.86
C ARG A 24 -26.16 -11.75 13.54
N GLN A 25 -26.28 -11.41 14.81
CA GLN A 25 -25.15 -11.02 15.66
C GLN A 25 -24.68 -12.22 16.48
N PHE A 26 -23.37 -12.46 16.46
CA PHE A 26 -22.69 -13.53 17.18
C PHE A 26 -21.81 -12.93 18.27
N TYR A 27 -21.71 -13.64 19.40
CA TYR A 27 -20.82 -13.30 20.51
C TYR A 27 -19.52 -14.10 20.40
N ASN A 28 -18.39 -13.44 20.54
CA ASN A 28 -17.07 -14.06 20.60
C ASN A 28 -16.63 -14.17 22.08
N PRO A 29 -16.53 -15.40 22.63
CA PRO A 29 -16.16 -15.60 24.04
C PRO A 29 -14.68 -15.32 24.33
N ASP A 30 -13.80 -15.37 23.32
CA ASP A 30 -12.34 -15.24 23.52
C ASP A 30 -11.91 -13.80 23.83
N ASN A 31 -12.67 -12.83 23.32
CA ASN A 31 -12.36 -11.41 23.46
C ASN A 31 -13.55 -10.55 23.90
N GLY A 32 -14.69 -11.18 24.21
CA GLY A 32 -15.92 -10.52 24.65
C GLY A 32 -16.59 -9.62 23.61
N SER A 33 -16.17 -9.69 22.34
CA SER A 33 -16.72 -8.83 21.27
C SER A 33 -17.94 -9.45 20.61
N TYR A 34 -18.73 -8.62 19.94
CA TYR A 34 -19.83 -9.04 19.08
C TYR A 34 -19.48 -8.76 17.62
N PHE A 35 -19.89 -9.64 16.72
CA PHE A 35 -19.76 -9.42 15.28
C PHE A 35 -21.02 -9.87 14.55
N ASN A 36 -21.30 -9.24 13.41
CA ASN A 36 -22.46 -9.60 12.59
C ASN A 36 -22.05 -10.59 11.48
N GLU A 37 -23.04 -11.35 11.01
CA GLU A 37 -22.96 -12.19 9.82
C GLU A 37 -22.39 -11.41 8.63
N SER A 38 -21.44 -12.00 7.91
CA SER A 38 -20.77 -11.38 6.77
C SER A 38 -21.29 -11.96 5.46
N TYR A 39 -21.57 -11.08 4.49
CA TYR A 39 -22.02 -11.46 3.16
C TYR A 39 -20.91 -11.18 2.13
N SER A 40 -20.62 -12.15 1.26
CA SER A 40 -19.54 -12.05 0.25
C SER A 40 -19.72 -10.90 -0.75
N PHE A 41 -20.97 -10.49 -0.99
CA PHE A 41 -21.33 -9.46 -1.97
C PHE A 41 -21.48 -8.05 -1.39
N VAL A 42 -21.34 -7.88 -0.07
CA VAL A 42 -21.38 -6.56 0.55
C VAL A 42 -20.48 -6.46 1.79
N LYS A 43 -19.52 -5.53 1.73
CA LYS A 43 -18.59 -5.31 2.85
C LYS A 43 -19.33 -4.80 4.10
N PRO A 44 -18.79 -5.03 5.31
CA PRO A 44 -19.30 -4.41 6.53
C PRO A 44 -19.45 -2.88 6.37
N TYR A 45 -20.52 -2.30 6.93
CA TYR A 45 -20.81 -0.85 6.95
C TYR A 45 -21.11 -0.14 5.61
N GLN A 46 -20.99 -0.82 4.47
CA GLN A 46 -21.34 -0.23 3.17
C GLN A 46 -22.87 -0.13 2.95
N ARG A 47 -23.34 1.00 2.43
CA ARG A 47 -24.78 1.24 2.18
C ARG A 47 -25.20 0.98 0.72
N GLN A 48 -24.26 0.56 -0.12
CA GLN A 48 -24.45 0.28 -1.54
C GLN A 48 -23.73 -1.03 -1.90
N GLN A 49 -24.30 -1.79 -2.82
CA GLN A 49 -23.61 -2.96 -3.37
C GLN A 49 -22.46 -2.55 -4.30
N LEU A 50 -21.39 -3.36 -4.33
CA LEU A 50 -20.27 -3.17 -5.24
C LEU A 50 -20.71 -3.16 -6.72
N ARG A 51 -21.76 -3.94 -7.05
CA ARG A 51 -22.38 -3.98 -8.38
C ARG A 51 -23.07 -2.66 -8.76
N PHE A 52 -23.73 -2.01 -7.80
CA PHE A 52 -24.35 -0.70 -8.00
C PHE A 52 -23.31 0.37 -8.33
N PHE A 53 -22.21 0.39 -7.57
CA PHE A 53 -21.07 1.26 -7.84
C PHE A 53 -20.48 1.00 -9.23
N HIS A 54 -20.20 -0.26 -9.59
CA HIS A 54 -19.68 -0.61 -10.91
C HIS A 54 -20.64 -0.26 -12.06
N ALA A 55 -21.95 -0.44 -11.89
CA ALA A 55 -22.92 -0.09 -12.93
C ALA A 55 -23.06 1.43 -13.12
N ILE A 56 -22.99 2.22 -12.04
CA ILE A 56 -22.94 3.69 -12.17
C ILE A 56 -21.67 4.10 -12.92
N CYS A 57 -20.50 3.58 -12.52
CA CYS A 57 -19.26 3.88 -13.21
C CYS A 57 -19.30 3.45 -14.69
N GLY A 58 -19.83 2.26 -14.99
CA GLY A 58 -19.92 1.74 -16.36
C GLY A 58 -20.95 2.44 -17.26
N THR A 59 -21.97 3.08 -16.69
CA THR A 59 -23.01 3.80 -17.45
C THR A 59 -22.72 5.29 -17.59
N ALA A 60 -22.07 5.91 -16.61
CA ALA A 60 -21.86 7.36 -16.53
C ALA A 60 -20.44 7.81 -16.86
N MET A 61 -19.46 6.91 -16.88
CA MET A 61 -18.06 7.25 -17.16
C MET A 61 -17.60 6.51 -18.41
N SER A 62 -16.91 7.21 -19.32
CA SER A 62 -16.08 6.55 -20.33
C SER A 62 -15.14 5.55 -19.64
N PRO A 63 -14.58 4.53 -20.34
CA PRO A 63 -13.61 3.62 -19.73
C PRO A 63 -12.59 4.43 -18.93
N ALA A 64 -12.67 4.32 -17.59
CA ALA A 64 -11.87 5.16 -16.72
C ALA A 64 -10.47 4.55 -16.66
N GLU A 65 -9.47 5.32 -17.05
CA GLU A 65 -8.08 4.92 -16.87
C GLU A 65 -7.82 4.77 -15.37
N ILE A 66 -7.38 3.57 -14.96
CA ILE A 66 -7.09 3.28 -13.55
C ILE A 66 -5.78 3.97 -13.21
N VAL A 67 -5.87 5.17 -12.63
CA VAL A 67 -4.70 5.88 -12.13
C VAL A 67 -4.44 5.48 -10.68
N ILE A 68 -3.25 4.97 -10.43
CA ILE A 68 -2.79 4.63 -9.09
C ILE A 68 -2.52 5.89 -8.29
N ASP A 69 -3.02 5.92 -7.06
CA ASP A 69 -2.66 6.95 -6.11
C ASP A 69 -1.17 6.84 -5.72
N ARG A 70 -0.43 7.89 -6.10
CA ARG A 70 1.02 7.98 -5.88
C ARG A 70 1.40 7.90 -4.40
N PHE A 71 0.58 8.47 -3.49
CA PHE A 71 0.87 8.45 -2.06
C PHE A 71 0.81 7.04 -1.48
N HIS A 72 -0.23 6.29 -1.80
CA HIS A 72 -0.39 4.91 -1.35
C HIS A 72 0.69 4.00 -1.96
N PHE A 73 1.03 4.21 -3.23
CA PHE A 73 2.09 3.47 -3.91
C PHE A 73 3.45 3.62 -3.20
N PHE A 74 3.94 4.85 -3.01
CA PHE A 74 5.19 5.09 -2.30
C PHE A 74 5.10 4.77 -0.81
N GLY A 75 3.90 4.82 -0.22
CA GLY A 75 3.63 4.40 1.15
C GLY A 75 4.02 2.94 1.41
N GLN A 76 3.83 2.05 0.43
CA GLN A 76 4.22 0.64 0.55
C GLN A 76 5.75 0.46 0.58
N MET A 77 6.50 1.22 -0.23
CA MET A 77 7.97 1.23 -0.20
C MET A 77 8.51 1.79 1.12
N ASN A 78 7.89 2.83 1.65
CA ASN A 78 8.24 3.36 2.97
C ASN A 78 8.05 2.33 4.09
N LYS A 79 7.00 1.49 4.01
CA LYS A 79 6.80 0.38 4.96
C LYS A 79 7.87 -0.71 4.80
N ALA A 80 8.25 -1.04 3.57
CA ALA A 80 9.32 -2.01 3.32
C ALA A 80 10.66 -1.54 3.92
N LEU A 81 11.02 -0.27 3.73
CA LEU A 81 12.23 0.32 4.34
C LEU A 81 12.19 0.33 5.87
N ASP A 82 11.06 0.72 6.49
CA ASP A 82 10.93 0.68 7.96
C ASP A 82 11.00 -0.76 8.49
N HIS A 83 10.58 -1.75 7.69
CA HIS A 83 10.73 -3.15 8.07
C HIS A 83 12.19 -3.60 8.09
N VAL A 84 12.97 -3.29 7.04
CA VAL A 84 14.42 -3.56 7.01
C VAL A 84 15.10 -2.95 8.24
N ARG A 85 14.79 -1.68 8.56
CA ARG A 85 15.31 -1.01 9.77
C ARG A 85 14.94 -1.75 11.06
N LYS A 86 13.69 -2.23 11.18
CA LYS A 86 13.23 -2.97 12.37
C LYS A 86 13.92 -4.33 12.50
N GLN A 87 14.11 -5.04 11.38
CA GLN A 87 14.81 -6.33 11.35
C GLN A 87 16.26 -6.17 11.81
N LEU A 88 17.00 -5.22 11.22
CA LEU A 88 18.39 -4.93 11.60
C LEU A 88 18.50 -4.49 13.07
N ARG A 89 17.53 -3.72 13.58
CA ARG A 89 17.48 -3.36 15.00
C ARG A 89 17.24 -4.58 15.90
N GLY A 90 16.44 -5.55 15.47
CA GLY A 90 16.24 -6.80 16.18
C GLY A 90 17.50 -7.66 16.25
N GLN A 91 18.32 -7.62 15.20
CA GLN A 91 19.62 -8.31 15.13
C GLN A 91 20.70 -7.61 15.97
N SER A 92 20.64 -6.28 16.09
CA SER A 92 21.60 -5.47 16.84
C SER A 92 20.94 -4.63 17.95
N PRO A 93 20.35 -5.25 19.00
CA PRO A 93 19.52 -4.55 19.98
C PRO A 93 20.29 -3.56 20.88
N ARG A 94 21.61 -3.75 21.05
CA ARG A 94 22.48 -2.83 21.81
C ARG A 94 22.98 -1.65 20.97
N ASN A 95 22.69 -1.63 19.67
CA ASN A 95 23.11 -0.56 18.78
C ASN A 95 21.97 0.46 18.61
N ASP A 96 22.21 1.67 19.11
CA ASP A 96 21.27 2.78 19.04
C ASP A 96 21.28 3.55 17.71
N ALA A 97 22.20 3.24 16.77
CA ALA A 97 22.29 3.91 15.46
C ALA A 97 20.97 3.83 14.66
N LEU A 98 20.20 2.75 14.82
CA LEU A 98 18.90 2.54 14.15
C LEU A 98 17.70 3.16 14.92
N LYS A 99 17.95 3.78 16.07
CA LYS A 99 16.93 4.40 16.93
C LYS A 99 16.63 5.82 16.47
N GLY A 100 15.34 6.15 16.35
CA GLY A 100 14.89 7.50 15.98
C GLY A 100 15.16 7.92 14.53
N ILE A 101 15.80 7.07 13.70
CA ILE A 101 16.15 7.45 12.32
C ILE A 101 15.04 7.23 11.29
N LYS A 102 13.89 6.65 11.69
CA LYS A 102 12.78 6.32 10.77
C LYS A 102 12.39 7.52 9.90
N TRP A 103 12.11 8.66 10.52
CA TRP A 103 11.65 9.84 9.78
C TRP A 103 12.75 10.45 8.90
N ILE A 104 14.02 10.25 9.25
CA ILE A 104 15.16 10.66 8.43
C ILE A 104 15.20 9.81 7.15
N LEU A 105 15.04 8.49 7.27
CA LEU A 105 15.00 7.55 6.13
C LEU A 105 13.79 7.77 5.21
N LEU A 106 12.66 8.22 5.77
CA LEU A 106 11.44 8.45 4.98
C LEU A 106 11.47 9.78 4.23
N LYS A 107 12.28 10.73 4.68
CA LYS A 107 12.41 12.04 4.05
C LYS A 107 13.09 11.93 2.69
N ASN A 108 12.74 12.86 1.83
CA ASN A 108 13.41 12.99 0.54
C ASN A 108 14.87 13.44 0.72
N PRO A 109 15.83 12.90 -0.06
CA PRO A 109 17.26 13.24 0.05
C PRO A 109 17.56 14.74 -0.04
N GLU A 110 16.85 15.47 -0.90
CA GLU A 110 17.02 16.91 -1.09
C GLU A 110 16.52 17.75 0.10
N LYS A 111 15.66 17.19 0.96
CA LYS A 111 15.10 17.85 2.16
C LYS A 111 15.83 17.48 3.45
N LEU A 112 16.90 16.69 3.36
CA LEU A 112 17.73 16.33 4.50
C LEU A 112 18.69 17.47 4.85
N THR A 113 18.78 17.79 6.13
CA THR A 113 19.79 18.73 6.65
C THR A 113 21.19 18.10 6.56
N PRO A 114 22.28 18.89 6.55
CA PRO A 114 23.64 18.36 6.55
C PRO A 114 23.90 17.34 7.68
N GLU A 115 23.37 17.59 8.87
CA GLU A 115 23.53 16.71 10.05
C GLU A 115 22.81 15.37 9.82
N ASN A 116 21.59 15.42 9.25
CA ASN A 116 20.84 14.21 8.92
C ASN A 116 21.50 13.41 7.80
N LYS A 117 22.09 14.08 6.80
CA LYS A 117 22.87 13.42 5.74
C LYS A 117 24.09 12.72 6.34
N GLN A 118 24.81 13.39 7.26
CA GLN A 118 25.96 12.80 7.92
C GLN A 118 25.55 11.60 8.79
N LYS A 119 24.48 11.73 9.58
CA LYS A 119 23.93 10.63 10.37
C LYS A 119 23.57 9.42 9.51
N LEU A 120 22.93 9.63 8.36
CA LEU A 120 22.64 8.53 7.43
C LEU A 120 23.91 7.90 6.86
N LYS A 121 24.94 8.70 6.52
CA LYS A 121 26.23 8.15 6.05
C LYS A 121 26.86 7.21 7.08
N ASP A 122 26.84 7.60 8.36
CA ASP A 122 27.42 6.80 9.43
C ASP A 122 26.61 5.50 9.65
N VAL A 123 25.27 5.61 9.70
CA VAL A 123 24.38 4.44 9.77
C VAL A 123 24.57 3.50 8.58
N PHE A 124 24.69 4.04 7.37
CA PHE A 124 24.84 3.24 6.16
C PHE A 124 26.20 2.56 6.04
N ARG A 125 27.24 3.11 6.68
CA ARG A 125 28.55 2.45 6.78
C ARG A 125 28.46 1.20 7.64
N GLU A 126 27.66 1.26 8.70
CA GLU A 126 27.46 0.13 9.62
C GLU A 126 26.42 -0.88 9.10
N PHE A 127 25.36 -0.39 8.44
CA PHE A 127 24.25 -1.18 7.94
C PHE A 127 24.10 -1.01 6.42
N PRO A 128 24.98 -1.63 5.60
CA PRO A 128 24.93 -1.50 4.14
C PRO A 128 23.61 -2.00 3.55
N GLU A 129 22.98 -3.02 4.14
CA GLU A 129 21.65 -3.51 3.73
C GLU A 129 20.56 -2.44 3.84
N LEU A 130 20.62 -1.60 4.89
CA LEU A 130 19.70 -0.49 5.05
C LEU A 130 19.92 0.58 3.99
N LYS A 131 21.19 0.83 3.61
CA LYS A 131 21.54 1.71 2.49
C LYS A 131 20.93 1.20 1.20
N THR A 132 21.10 -0.09 0.89
CA THR A 132 20.53 -0.69 -0.32
C THR A 132 19.02 -0.54 -0.37
N ALA A 133 18.31 -0.77 0.75
CA ALA A 133 16.87 -0.55 0.82
C ALA A 133 16.46 0.92 0.64
N TYR A 134 17.24 1.84 1.22
CA TYR A 134 17.02 3.28 1.09
C TYR A 134 17.25 3.76 -0.36
N ASP A 135 18.30 3.29 -1.02
CA ASP A 135 18.61 3.62 -2.41
C ASP A 135 17.52 3.10 -3.34
N ILE A 136 17.08 1.85 -3.18
CA ILE A 136 16.01 1.25 -4.00
C ILE A 136 14.71 2.05 -3.89
N LYS A 137 14.35 2.53 -2.70
CA LYS A 137 13.19 3.43 -2.53
C LYS A 137 13.36 4.71 -3.35
N ASN A 138 14.50 5.39 -3.23
CA ASN A 138 14.71 6.69 -3.87
C ASN A 138 14.87 6.56 -5.39
N GLU A 139 15.53 5.51 -5.88
CA GLU A 139 15.63 5.22 -7.32
C GLU A 139 14.25 5.07 -7.96
N LEU A 140 13.32 4.36 -7.31
CA LEU A 140 11.94 4.27 -7.81
C LEU A 140 11.28 5.64 -7.89
N ARG A 141 11.46 6.48 -6.86
CA ARG A 141 10.92 7.84 -6.85
C ARG A 141 11.50 8.65 -8.00
N ASP A 142 12.81 8.59 -8.18
CA ASP A 142 13.51 9.37 -9.20
C ASP A 142 13.04 8.97 -10.60
N ILE A 143 12.77 7.69 -10.87
CA ILE A 143 12.16 7.24 -12.13
C ILE A 143 10.78 7.91 -12.36
N PHE A 144 9.96 8.04 -11.32
CA PHE A 144 8.63 8.67 -11.38
C PHE A 144 8.66 10.21 -11.35
N GLU A 145 9.79 10.82 -10.99
CA GLU A 145 10.02 12.27 -11.02
C GLU A 145 10.77 12.71 -12.28
N SER A 146 11.33 11.75 -13.04
CA SER A 146 12.08 12.03 -14.27
C SER A 146 11.16 12.36 -15.43
N GLU A 147 11.54 13.37 -16.22
CA GLU A 147 10.90 13.71 -17.48
C GLU A 147 11.41 12.80 -18.61
N ILE A 148 10.95 11.54 -18.60
CA ILE A 148 11.35 10.52 -19.58
C ILE A 148 10.13 9.98 -20.34
N SER A 149 10.37 9.45 -21.53
CA SER A 149 9.31 8.79 -22.31
C SER A 149 8.76 7.58 -21.56
N ARG A 150 7.50 7.22 -21.85
CA ARG A 150 6.86 6.03 -21.27
C ARG A 150 7.67 4.75 -21.49
N GLN A 151 8.28 4.60 -22.67
CA GLN A 151 9.12 3.46 -23.00
C GLN A 151 10.38 3.42 -22.11
N ASN A 152 11.05 4.57 -21.94
CA ASN A 152 12.23 4.66 -21.08
C ASN A 152 11.87 4.40 -19.62
N ALA A 153 10.75 4.95 -19.14
CA ALA A 153 10.25 4.70 -17.79
C ALA A 153 9.98 3.20 -17.56
N GLN A 154 9.37 2.52 -18.54
CA GLN A 154 9.13 1.08 -18.47
C GLN A 154 10.43 0.29 -18.34
N THR A 155 11.44 0.59 -19.18
CA THR A 155 12.76 -0.05 -19.11
C THR A 155 13.43 0.18 -17.77
N GLN A 156 13.41 1.42 -17.25
CA GLN A 156 13.99 1.76 -15.95
C GLN A 156 13.28 1.03 -14.80
N ILE A 157 11.95 0.93 -14.84
CA ILE A 157 11.17 0.17 -13.86
C ILE A 157 11.54 -1.32 -13.91
N GLU A 158 11.76 -1.90 -15.09
CA GLU A 158 12.15 -3.31 -15.24
C GLU A 158 13.53 -3.59 -14.65
N LEU A 159 14.51 -2.74 -14.95
CA LEU A 159 15.85 -2.79 -14.34
C LEU A 159 15.77 -2.62 -12.82
N TRP A 160 14.95 -1.69 -12.36
CA TRP A 160 14.71 -1.44 -10.94
C TRP A 160 14.08 -2.65 -10.25
N VAL A 161 13.11 -3.32 -10.89
CA VAL A 161 12.48 -4.54 -10.35
C VAL A 161 13.51 -5.65 -10.14
N GLU A 162 14.40 -5.88 -11.11
CA GLU A 162 15.46 -6.90 -10.98
C GLU A 162 16.43 -6.57 -9.84
N LYS A 163 16.74 -5.29 -9.63
CA LYS A 163 17.54 -4.85 -8.49
C LYS A 163 16.80 -5.04 -7.16
N ALA A 164 15.51 -4.68 -7.11
CA ALA A 164 14.69 -4.78 -5.92
C ALA A 164 14.47 -6.24 -5.46
N LYS A 165 14.39 -7.19 -6.39
CA LYS A 165 14.32 -8.63 -6.07
C LYS A 165 15.51 -9.12 -5.25
N LYS A 166 16.69 -8.53 -5.43
CA LYS A 166 17.92 -8.93 -4.71
C LYS A 166 17.93 -8.56 -3.22
N LEU A 167 17.03 -7.68 -2.76
CA LEU A 167 16.87 -7.39 -1.33
C LEU A 167 16.29 -8.56 -0.53
N ASP A 168 15.67 -9.53 -1.21
CA ASP A 168 15.01 -10.72 -0.65
C ASP A 168 14.28 -10.49 0.69
N ASN A 169 13.38 -9.51 0.70
CA ASN A 169 12.54 -9.19 1.85
C ASN A 169 11.06 -9.38 1.49
N ARG A 170 10.30 -10.06 2.35
CA ARG A 170 8.85 -10.27 2.25
C ARG A 170 8.07 -9.02 1.83
N TYR A 171 8.40 -7.85 2.37
CA TYR A 171 7.69 -6.60 2.10
C TYR A 171 8.02 -6.04 0.72
N THR A 172 9.29 -6.12 0.31
CA THR A 172 9.71 -5.80 -1.06
C THR A 172 9.03 -6.74 -2.05
N ASN A 173 9.01 -8.05 -1.78
CA ASN A 173 8.32 -9.03 -2.63
C ASN A 173 6.80 -8.78 -2.72
N THR A 174 6.16 -8.40 -1.61
CA THR A 174 4.74 -8.01 -1.60
C THR A 174 4.51 -6.77 -2.48
N PHE A 175 5.38 -5.78 -2.39
CA PHE A 175 5.32 -4.60 -3.25
C PHE A 175 5.53 -4.95 -4.72
N LEU A 176 6.52 -5.79 -5.04
CA LEU A 176 6.79 -6.23 -6.41
C LEU A 176 5.62 -6.99 -7.02
N ASN A 177 4.95 -7.85 -6.25
CA ASN A 177 3.71 -8.50 -6.69
C ASN A 177 2.60 -7.50 -6.95
N THR A 178 2.48 -6.47 -6.12
CA THR A 178 1.52 -5.38 -6.32
C THR A 178 1.83 -4.64 -7.63
N LEU A 179 3.08 -4.25 -7.85
CA LEU A 179 3.53 -3.59 -9.08
C LEU A 179 3.29 -4.46 -10.33
N LYS A 180 3.53 -5.77 -10.25
CA LYS A 180 3.31 -6.72 -11.35
C LYS A 180 1.83 -6.82 -11.73
N ASN A 181 0.95 -6.96 -10.75
CA ASN A 181 -0.49 -7.04 -10.98
C ASN A 181 -1.04 -5.75 -11.60
N TRP A 182 -0.37 -4.62 -11.33
CA TRP A 182 -0.80 -3.31 -11.81
C TRP A 182 -0.37 -3.02 -13.24
N LYS A 183 0.73 -3.62 -13.73
CA LYS A 183 1.10 -3.55 -15.16
C LYS A 183 0.06 -4.19 -16.10
N GLN A 184 -0.92 -4.95 -15.57
CA GLN A 184 -1.95 -5.64 -16.36
C GLN A 184 -3.18 -4.79 -16.65
N TYR A 185 -3.26 -3.60 -16.05
CA TYR A 185 -4.29 -2.59 -16.31
C TYR A 185 -3.68 -1.43 -17.09
#